data_AF-A0A2G9MD40-F1
#
_entry.id   AF-A0A2G9MD40-F1
#
_cell.length_a   1.000
_cell.length_b   1.000
_cell.length_c   1.000
_cell.angle_alpha   90.00
_cell.angle_beta   90.00
_cell.angle_gamma   90.00
#
_symmetry.space_group_name_H-M   'P 1'
#
loop_
_entity.id
_entity.type
_entity.pdbx_description
1 polymer ?
#
loop_
_entity_poly.entity_id
_entity_poly.type
_entity_poly.pdbx_seq_one_letter_code
_entity_poly.pdbx_strand_id
1 'polypeptide(L)'
;MGKKRGFANSSAQITLFMILGIVLLFITIFFIMLTTSLQKDQLKEEQEKVFTAAFYKEGLRLFVEDALKDELSAGLLLMGKQGRIWKEQGGVLECVSDVNCITLPDEDPALGGRVFIGIQEPETTQYPESYPCVTNKEDFPAFCTYSYPNTAQFGSRRYALTKRTVENDLESFLVSEVKSEVESFIHDKVSRDAAITSGDIVINVELLNGGIAVSVEYPLYVTSGTSDFFTLSEFDFFYDTDFTKFVTKAILNPLRWDWSSVDFEYTPDTLNANSFTYRSENGESEIALSLFPELDIQMETYTLDDGTDIFTFTYPLEGIIQTDPGETIPEENYLFRIARENRPPALDYINRCPGTDVHGNPYDYLVIENDASLGDVKIKMEANDPDEDILNIFEIGGEGILVEDSFTLSLDELRLAQTLNPITDNIFETIALVSDGLAQDSQTVRIKVGGPEESICCAADPNDNTKGNAVNPNEICFVSKDPVQGCFSNTPEIPPGYLLQNKQFTIQCGTGGSCNGV
;
A
#
# COMPACT_ATOMS: atom_id res chain seq x y z
N MET A 1 63.98 -108.21 -35.27
CA MET A 1 63.88 -107.48 -33.99
C MET A 1 64.95 -106.40 -33.96
N GLY A 2 64.58 -105.12 -34.06
CA GLY A 2 65.52 -104.00 -34.03
C GLY A 2 64.83 -102.76 -33.46
N LYS A 3 64.83 -102.66 -32.13
CA LYS A 3 64.17 -101.62 -31.35
C LYS A 3 65.10 -100.40 -31.30
N LYS A 4 64.87 -99.39 -32.16
CA LYS A 4 65.55 -98.08 -32.08
C LYS A 4 65.04 -97.34 -30.85
N ARG A 5 65.88 -97.24 -29.81
CA ARG A 5 65.69 -96.30 -28.69
C ARG A 5 66.30 -94.96 -29.09
N GLY A 6 65.46 -93.96 -29.32
CA GLY A 6 65.89 -92.57 -29.40
C GLY A 6 66.31 -92.10 -28.01
N PHE A 7 67.55 -91.62 -27.88
CA PHE A 7 68.02 -90.94 -26.69
C PHE A 7 67.26 -89.62 -26.54
N ALA A 8 66.37 -89.55 -25.54
CA ALA A 8 65.76 -88.31 -25.10
C ALA A 8 66.81 -87.51 -24.32
N ASN A 9 67.20 -86.37 -24.89
CA ASN A 9 68.20 -85.46 -24.31
C ASN A 9 67.52 -84.60 -23.23
N SER A 10 67.54 -85.04 -21.97
CA SER A 10 66.82 -84.42 -20.85
C SER A 10 67.20 -82.95 -20.59
N SER A 11 68.43 -82.55 -20.94
CA SER A 11 68.90 -81.17 -20.77
C SER A 11 68.21 -80.17 -21.69
N ALA A 12 67.82 -80.57 -22.92
CA ALA A 12 67.09 -79.69 -23.84
C ALA A 12 65.64 -79.44 -23.37
N GLN A 13 65.05 -80.41 -22.67
CA GLN A 13 63.70 -80.33 -22.15
C GLN A 13 63.60 -79.34 -20.97
N ILE A 14 64.63 -79.31 -20.10
CA ILE A 14 64.70 -78.35 -18.97
C ILE A 14 64.80 -76.91 -19.49
N THR A 15 65.65 -76.64 -20.50
CA THR A 15 65.78 -75.29 -21.07
C THR A 15 64.47 -74.83 -21.73
N LEU A 16 63.75 -75.75 -22.37
CA LEU A 16 62.46 -75.45 -22.99
C LEU A 16 61.37 -75.13 -21.96
N PHE A 17 61.34 -75.84 -20.83
CA PHE A 17 60.46 -75.50 -19.70
C PHE A 17 60.85 -74.17 -19.04
N MET A 18 62.14 -73.85 -18.95
CA MET A 18 62.61 -72.59 -18.39
C MET A 18 62.22 -71.39 -19.27
N ILE A 19 62.39 -71.51 -20.60
CA ILE A 19 61.94 -70.49 -21.57
C ILE A 19 60.42 -70.36 -21.54
N LEU A 20 59.68 -71.47 -21.53
CA LEU A 20 58.22 -71.46 -21.47
C LEU A 20 57.73 -70.79 -20.17
N GLY A 21 58.36 -71.07 -19.04
CA GLY A 21 58.05 -70.45 -17.75
C GLY A 21 58.30 -68.94 -17.75
N ILE A 22 59.41 -68.48 -18.35
CA ILE A 22 59.71 -67.06 -18.50
C ILE A 22 58.70 -66.37 -19.42
N VAL A 23 58.31 -66.99 -20.53
CA VAL A 23 57.30 -66.44 -21.45
C VAL A 23 55.93 -66.35 -20.77
N LEU A 24 55.52 -67.40 -20.04
CA LEU A 24 54.28 -67.37 -19.24
C LEU A 24 54.32 -66.27 -18.18
N LEU A 25 55.45 -66.09 -17.50
CA LEU A 25 55.62 -65.04 -16.50
C LEU A 25 55.51 -63.65 -17.13
N PHE A 26 56.14 -63.41 -18.29
CA PHE A 26 56.02 -62.15 -19.02
C PHE A 26 54.59 -61.87 -19.50
N ILE A 27 53.87 -62.87 -20.01
CA ILE A 27 52.47 -62.71 -20.41
C ILE A 27 51.62 -62.36 -19.19
N THR A 28 51.86 -63.02 -18.06
CA THR A 28 51.11 -62.76 -16.82
C THR A 28 51.37 -61.35 -16.29
N ILE A 29 52.62 -60.90 -16.27
CA ILE A 29 53.00 -59.53 -15.88
C ILE A 29 52.38 -58.51 -16.83
N PHE A 30 52.41 -58.76 -18.14
CA PHE A 30 51.79 -57.89 -19.13
C PHE A 30 50.28 -57.79 -18.93
N PHE A 31 49.60 -58.92 -18.67
CA PHE A 31 48.18 -58.94 -18.36
C PHE A 31 47.84 -58.14 -17.10
N ILE A 32 48.64 -58.30 -16.04
CA ILE A 32 48.48 -57.52 -14.80
C ILE A 32 48.67 -56.04 -15.09
N MET A 33 49.73 -55.64 -15.81
CA MET A 33 49.94 -54.23 -16.17
C MET A 33 48.79 -53.65 -16.99
N LEU A 34 48.25 -54.42 -17.94
CA LEU A 34 47.11 -54.00 -18.76
C LEU A 34 45.84 -53.80 -17.92
N THR A 35 45.49 -54.76 -17.04
CA THR A 35 44.33 -54.61 -16.15
C THR A 35 44.52 -53.49 -15.14
N THR A 36 45.72 -53.30 -14.60
CA THR A 36 45.97 -52.18 -13.67
C THR A 36 45.89 -50.83 -14.38
N SER A 37 46.33 -50.72 -15.63
CA SER A 37 46.19 -49.50 -16.44
C SER A 37 44.72 -49.21 -16.73
N LEU A 38 43.97 -50.20 -17.22
CA LEU A 38 42.54 -50.05 -17.52
C LEU A 38 41.73 -49.66 -16.28
N GLN A 39 41.99 -50.30 -15.13
CA GLN A 39 41.36 -49.94 -13.87
C GLN A 39 41.72 -48.52 -13.42
N LYS A 40 42.98 -48.09 -13.62
CA LYS A 40 43.43 -46.75 -13.27
C LYS A 40 42.79 -45.68 -14.16
N ASP A 41 42.63 -45.96 -15.44
CA ASP A 41 41.98 -45.05 -16.39
C ASP A 41 40.47 -44.97 -16.12
N GLN A 42 39.81 -46.10 -15.84
CA GLN A 42 38.40 -46.12 -15.40
C GLN A 42 38.21 -45.38 -14.07
N LEU A 43 39.07 -45.61 -13.08
CA LEU A 43 39.02 -44.91 -11.80
C LEU A 43 39.25 -43.41 -11.97
N LYS A 44 40.16 -43.00 -12.86
CA LYS A 44 40.37 -41.59 -13.18
C LYS A 44 39.15 -40.97 -13.86
N GLU A 45 38.56 -41.66 -14.83
CA GLU A 45 37.36 -41.19 -15.52
C GLU A 45 36.17 -41.08 -14.56
N GLU A 46 35.97 -42.07 -13.68
CA GLU A 46 34.94 -42.00 -12.64
C GLU A 46 35.25 -40.91 -11.59
N GLN A 47 36.50 -40.77 -11.18
CA GLN A 47 36.92 -39.70 -10.27
C GLN A 47 36.71 -38.32 -10.90
N GLU A 48 37.11 -38.12 -12.16
CA GLU A 48 36.82 -36.90 -12.92
C GLU A 48 35.32 -36.66 -13.04
N LYS A 49 34.52 -37.67 -13.40
CA LYS A 49 33.06 -37.52 -13.47
C LYS A 49 32.46 -37.11 -12.13
N VAL A 50 32.88 -37.71 -11.02
CA VAL A 50 32.35 -37.39 -9.68
C VAL A 50 32.78 -35.99 -9.24
N PHE A 51 34.06 -35.64 -9.40
CA PHE A 51 34.55 -34.31 -9.04
C PHE A 51 33.97 -33.22 -9.93
N THR A 52 33.89 -33.45 -11.25
CA THR A 52 33.28 -32.51 -12.20
C THR A 52 31.80 -32.36 -11.91
N ALA A 53 31.04 -33.44 -11.73
CA ALA A 53 29.62 -33.35 -11.39
C ALA A 53 29.36 -32.60 -10.07
N ALA A 54 30.16 -32.86 -9.03
CA ALA A 54 30.00 -32.18 -7.73
C ALA A 54 30.42 -30.70 -7.78
N PHE A 55 31.55 -30.37 -8.40
CA PHE A 55 32.03 -28.98 -8.51
C PHE A 55 31.15 -28.14 -9.43
N TYR A 56 30.65 -28.70 -10.53
CA TYR A 56 29.74 -27.98 -11.41
C TYR A 56 28.37 -27.82 -10.78
N LYS A 57 27.90 -28.77 -9.95
CA LYS A 57 26.64 -28.61 -9.24
C LYS A 57 26.68 -27.45 -8.26
N GLU A 58 27.69 -27.45 -7.40
CA GLU A 58 27.84 -26.39 -6.41
C GLU A 58 28.19 -25.06 -7.06
N GLY A 59 29.04 -25.07 -8.09
CA GLY A 59 29.40 -23.87 -8.84
C GLY A 59 28.21 -23.23 -9.58
N LEU A 60 27.33 -24.04 -10.18
CA LEU A 60 26.13 -23.52 -10.84
C LEU A 60 25.11 -23.02 -9.82
N ARG A 61 24.97 -23.68 -8.66
CA ARG A 61 24.15 -23.18 -7.56
C ARG A 61 24.61 -21.80 -7.10
N LEU A 62 25.91 -21.67 -6.80
CA LEU A 62 26.50 -20.40 -6.38
C LEU A 62 26.35 -19.34 -7.47
N PHE A 63 26.56 -19.69 -8.74
CA PHE A 63 26.32 -18.78 -9.86
C PHE A 63 24.87 -18.26 -9.90
N VAL A 64 23.88 -19.15 -9.77
CA VAL A 64 22.47 -18.74 -9.76
C VAL A 64 22.15 -17.89 -8.52
N GLU A 65 22.71 -18.22 -7.36
CA GLU A 65 22.56 -17.44 -6.14
C GLU A 65 23.16 -16.02 -6.29
N ASP A 66 24.35 -15.91 -6.88
CA ASP A 66 25.00 -14.62 -7.13
C ASP A 66 24.21 -13.80 -8.16
N ALA A 67 23.79 -14.40 -9.27
CA ALA A 67 22.88 -13.78 -10.24
C ALA A 67 21.59 -13.27 -9.58
N LEU A 68 20.98 -14.06 -8.68
CA LEU A 68 19.79 -13.63 -7.94
C LEU A 68 20.05 -12.45 -7.00
N LYS A 69 21.24 -12.35 -6.40
CA LYS A 69 21.61 -11.21 -5.55
C LYS A 69 21.85 -9.95 -6.37
N ASP A 70 22.50 -10.09 -7.53
CA ASP A 70 22.76 -8.99 -8.46
C ASP A 70 21.44 -8.45 -9.01
N GLU A 71 20.56 -9.34 -9.48
CA GLU A 71 19.23 -8.96 -9.98
C GLU A 71 18.32 -8.45 -8.87
N LEU A 72 18.42 -8.95 -7.63
CA LEU A 72 17.69 -8.38 -6.51
C LEU A 72 18.13 -6.94 -6.26
N SER A 73 19.43 -6.67 -6.31
CA SER A 73 19.99 -5.33 -6.15
C SER A 73 19.50 -4.39 -7.26
N ALA A 74 19.52 -4.85 -8.52
CA ALA A 74 18.99 -4.11 -9.66
C ALA A 74 17.48 -3.84 -9.53
N GLY A 75 16.70 -4.83 -9.11
CA GLY A 75 15.26 -4.70 -8.86
C GLY A 75 14.94 -3.72 -7.75
N LEU A 76 15.70 -3.71 -6.64
CA LEU A 76 15.57 -2.74 -5.56
C LEU A 76 15.87 -1.32 -6.03
N LEU A 77 16.92 -1.12 -6.83
CA LEU A 77 17.25 0.18 -7.43
C LEU A 77 16.16 0.66 -8.39
N LEU A 78 15.66 -0.23 -9.24
CA LEU A 78 14.60 0.08 -10.20
C LEU A 78 13.30 0.47 -9.47
N MET A 79 12.91 -0.31 -8.46
CA MET A 79 11.77 -0.02 -7.60
C MET A 79 11.93 1.29 -6.85
N GLY A 80 13.15 1.63 -6.42
CA GLY A 80 13.42 2.94 -5.83
C GLY A 80 13.05 4.07 -6.80
N LYS A 81 13.58 4.03 -8.02
CA LYS A 81 13.35 5.09 -9.00
C LYS A 81 11.88 5.27 -9.39
N GLN A 82 11.07 4.21 -9.31
CA GLN A 82 9.74 4.15 -9.93
C GLN A 82 8.60 3.88 -8.94
N GLY A 83 8.91 3.55 -7.69
CA GLY A 83 7.99 3.11 -6.65
C GLY A 83 7.46 1.67 -6.82
N ARG A 84 7.47 1.15 -8.05
CA ARG A 84 7.05 -0.20 -8.46
C ARG A 84 7.97 -0.70 -9.57
N ILE A 85 7.93 -2.01 -9.85
CA ILE A 85 8.50 -2.57 -11.08
C ILE A 85 7.36 -2.79 -12.05
N TRP A 86 7.45 -2.25 -13.27
CA TRP A 86 6.40 -2.38 -14.26
C TRP A 86 6.49 -3.71 -15.00
N LYS A 87 5.36 -4.16 -15.54
CA LYS A 87 5.22 -5.47 -16.21
C LYS A 87 6.20 -5.68 -17.36
N GLU A 88 6.48 -4.65 -18.14
CA GLU A 88 7.45 -4.68 -19.24
C GLU A 88 8.91 -4.74 -18.78
N GLN A 89 9.17 -4.44 -17.51
CA GLN A 89 10.48 -4.60 -16.85
C GLN A 89 10.52 -5.87 -16.01
N GLY A 90 9.49 -6.73 -16.04
CA GLY A 90 9.44 -7.96 -15.25
C GLY A 90 8.55 -7.91 -14.00
N GLY A 91 7.90 -6.80 -13.68
CA GLY A 91 6.97 -6.72 -12.55
C GLY A 91 5.57 -7.29 -12.83
N VAL A 92 4.61 -7.06 -11.93
CA VAL A 92 3.24 -7.62 -12.08
C VAL A 92 2.21 -6.64 -12.62
N LEU A 93 2.45 -5.34 -12.48
CA LEU A 93 1.49 -4.28 -12.82
C LEU A 93 1.91 -3.55 -14.09
N GLU A 94 0.97 -3.38 -15.02
CA GLU A 94 1.17 -2.56 -16.22
C GLU A 94 1.04 -1.07 -15.85
N CYS A 95 1.99 -0.25 -16.30
CA CYS A 95 1.92 1.20 -16.16
C CYS A 95 0.93 1.77 -17.19
N VAL A 96 -0.14 2.36 -16.68
CA VAL A 96 -1.16 3.08 -17.43
C VAL A 96 -1.05 4.55 -16.99
N SER A 97 -0.59 5.41 -17.90
CA SER A 97 -0.38 6.84 -17.63
C SER A 97 -1.65 7.46 -17.07
N ASP A 98 -1.50 8.27 -16.03
CA ASP A 98 -2.56 9.05 -15.38
C ASP A 98 -3.65 8.15 -14.74
N VAL A 99 -3.36 6.86 -14.59
CA VAL A 99 -4.24 5.89 -13.91
C VAL A 99 -3.50 5.16 -12.80
N ASN A 100 -2.22 4.86 -12.94
CA ASN A 100 -1.41 4.27 -11.85
C ASN A 100 0.08 4.65 -11.91
N CYS A 101 0.50 5.39 -12.92
CA CYS A 101 1.85 5.90 -13.08
C CYS A 101 1.84 7.26 -13.77
N ILE A 102 2.85 8.07 -13.48
CA ILE A 102 3.13 9.34 -14.14
C ILE A 102 4.42 9.20 -14.93
N THR A 103 4.45 9.70 -16.16
CA THR A 103 5.68 9.74 -16.96
C THR A 103 6.32 11.11 -16.88
N LEU A 104 7.54 11.18 -16.33
CA LEU A 104 8.31 12.40 -16.23
C LEU A 104 8.82 12.82 -17.62
N PRO A 105 8.64 14.09 -18.04
CA PRO A 105 8.92 14.51 -19.41
C PRO A 105 10.41 14.48 -19.80
N ASP A 106 11.31 14.61 -18.83
CA ASP A 106 12.76 14.72 -19.05
C ASP A 106 13.55 13.45 -18.68
N GLU A 107 12.87 12.37 -18.31
CA GLU A 107 13.51 11.12 -17.91
C GLU A 107 13.13 9.97 -18.86
N ASP A 108 14.07 9.05 -19.11
CA ASP A 108 13.79 7.87 -19.92
C ASP A 108 12.79 6.97 -19.17
N PRO A 109 11.59 6.69 -19.75
CA PRO A 109 10.57 5.87 -19.10
C PRO A 109 11.07 4.45 -18.75
N ALA A 110 12.06 3.92 -19.47
CA ALA A 110 12.63 2.61 -19.20
C ALA A 110 13.61 2.62 -18.02
N LEU A 111 14.21 3.78 -17.69
CA LEU A 111 15.31 3.91 -16.72
C LEU A 111 14.92 4.61 -15.41
N GLY A 112 13.65 4.93 -15.20
CA GLY A 112 13.22 5.66 -14.00
C GLY A 112 12.15 6.73 -14.24
N GLY A 113 11.88 7.09 -15.49
CA GLY A 113 10.95 8.17 -15.82
C GLY A 113 9.47 7.85 -15.58
N ARG A 114 9.14 6.72 -14.93
CA ARG A 114 7.76 6.34 -14.59
C ARG A 114 7.63 6.21 -13.09
N VAL A 115 6.84 7.07 -12.47
CA VAL A 115 6.64 7.10 -11.02
C VAL A 115 5.27 6.57 -10.67
N PHE A 116 5.19 5.64 -9.74
CA PHE A 116 3.93 5.07 -9.25
C PHE A 116 3.10 6.10 -8.48
N ILE A 117 1.79 6.09 -8.72
CA ILE A 117 0.83 6.96 -8.03
C ILE A 117 0.31 6.22 -6.78
N GLY A 118 0.78 6.64 -5.61
CA GLY A 118 0.46 6.03 -4.32
C GLY A 118 -0.94 6.33 -3.81
N ILE A 119 -1.41 7.55 -4.07
CA ILE A 119 -2.74 8.05 -3.76
C ILE A 119 -3.24 8.76 -5.00
N GLN A 120 -4.44 8.38 -5.43
CA GLN A 120 -5.09 8.90 -6.62
C GLN A 120 -6.23 9.82 -6.24
N GLU A 121 -6.51 10.80 -7.09
CA GLU A 121 -7.80 11.46 -7.12
C GLU A 121 -8.86 10.36 -7.40
N PRO A 122 -9.97 10.33 -6.64
CA PRO A 122 -10.95 9.28 -6.83
C PRO A 122 -11.70 9.47 -8.17
N GLU A 123 -11.54 8.49 -9.07
CA GLU A 123 -12.14 8.51 -10.43
C GLU A 123 -13.66 8.75 -10.46
N THR A 124 -14.38 8.38 -9.40
CA THR A 124 -15.82 8.61 -9.13
C THR A 124 -16.17 7.77 -7.92
N THR A 125 -16.66 8.38 -6.84
CA THR A 125 -17.06 7.63 -5.66
C THR A 125 -18.33 6.81 -5.99
N GLN A 126 -18.27 5.51 -5.75
CA GLN A 126 -19.47 4.66 -5.70
C GLN A 126 -20.48 5.17 -4.62
N TYR A 127 -19.99 6.00 -3.70
CA TYR A 127 -20.72 6.71 -2.66
C TYR A 127 -20.60 8.21 -2.97
N PRO A 128 -21.53 8.83 -3.71
CA PRO A 128 -21.46 10.26 -3.99
C PRO A 128 -21.31 11.08 -2.70
N GLU A 129 -21.85 10.58 -1.59
CA GLU A 129 -21.70 11.13 -0.24
C GLU A 129 -20.33 10.92 0.42
N SER A 130 -19.38 10.15 -0.09
CA SER A 130 -18.07 9.99 0.58
C SER A 130 -17.09 11.07 0.14
N TYR A 131 -16.36 11.67 1.07
CA TYR A 131 -15.28 12.58 0.76
C TYR A 131 -14.15 11.88 -0.03
N PRO A 132 -13.54 12.54 -1.05
CA PRO A 132 -14.01 13.78 -1.64
C PRO A 132 -15.28 13.52 -2.47
N CYS A 133 -16.25 14.41 -2.35
CA CYS A 133 -17.53 14.27 -3.05
C CYS A 133 -17.33 14.39 -4.55
N VAL A 134 -17.51 13.29 -5.29
CA VAL A 134 -17.37 13.36 -6.74
C VAL A 134 -18.65 13.86 -7.39
N THR A 135 -18.51 14.94 -8.16
CA THR A 135 -19.61 15.56 -8.89
C THR A 135 -19.97 14.74 -10.14
N ASN A 136 -21.12 14.05 -10.12
CA ASN A 136 -21.87 13.83 -11.35
C ASN A 136 -22.89 14.96 -11.46
N LYS A 137 -22.81 15.78 -12.52
CA LYS A 137 -23.56 17.05 -12.69
C LYS A 137 -25.08 16.96 -12.58
N GLU A 138 -25.66 15.77 -12.55
CA GLU A 138 -27.10 15.56 -12.63
C GLU A 138 -27.76 15.16 -11.29
N ASP A 139 -27.00 14.62 -10.33
CA ASP A 139 -27.53 14.18 -9.03
C ASP A 139 -26.49 14.46 -7.92
N PHE A 140 -26.59 15.63 -7.29
CA PHE A 140 -25.79 15.95 -6.10
C PHE A 140 -26.27 15.08 -4.93
N PRO A 141 -25.37 14.45 -4.15
CA PRO A 141 -25.73 13.92 -2.86
C PRO A 141 -26.18 15.08 -1.96
N ALA A 142 -27.19 14.83 -1.12
CA ALA A 142 -27.68 15.81 -0.16
C ALA A 142 -26.62 16.25 0.86
N PHE A 143 -25.53 15.50 1.03
CA PHE A 143 -24.40 15.81 1.90
C PHE A 143 -23.19 14.93 1.56
N CYS A 144 -22.01 15.40 1.97
CA CYS A 144 -20.77 14.63 2.01
C CYS A 144 -20.58 14.11 3.45
N THR A 145 -20.64 12.81 3.65
CA THR A 145 -20.09 12.13 4.82
C THR A 145 -18.58 12.25 4.87
N TYR A 146 -18.12 13.20 5.68
CA TYR A 146 -16.92 13.03 6.48
C TYR A 146 -17.30 13.45 7.91
N SER A 147 -17.35 12.49 8.85
CA SER A 147 -17.38 12.88 10.25
C SER A 147 -15.95 12.99 10.70
N TYR A 148 -15.52 14.23 10.88
CA TYR A 148 -14.38 14.48 11.73
C TYR A 148 -14.63 13.79 13.08
N PRO A 149 -13.73 12.95 13.56
CA PRO A 149 -12.37 12.66 13.06
C PRO A 149 -12.19 11.32 12.34
N ASN A 150 -13.20 10.45 12.31
CA ASN A 150 -12.92 9.02 12.28
C ASN A 150 -12.99 8.30 10.93
N THR A 151 -13.57 8.83 9.84
CA THR A 151 -13.57 8.07 8.57
C THR A 151 -13.88 8.92 7.35
N ALA A 152 -12.86 9.38 6.63
CA ALA A 152 -12.93 9.57 5.18
C ALA A 152 -11.70 8.94 4.54
N GLN A 153 -11.84 8.60 3.26
CA GLN A 153 -10.75 8.12 2.43
C GLN A 153 -10.36 9.28 1.51
N PHE A 154 -9.23 9.92 1.82
CA PHE A 154 -8.73 11.10 1.11
C PHE A 154 -8.01 10.64 -0.16
N GLY A 155 -8.81 10.21 -1.15
CA GLY A 155 -8.34 9.65 -2.41
C GLY A 155 -8.57 8.14 -2.54
N SER A 156 -8.13 7.60 -3.67
CA SER A 156 -8.20 6.17 -4.01
C SER A 156 -6.86 5.49 -3.87
N ARG A 157 -6.86 4.30 -3.26
CA ARG A 157 -5.72 3.35 -3.25
C ARG A 157 -6.01 2.13 -4.11
N ARG A 158 -6.57 2.33 -5.31
CA ARG A 158 -6.94 1.25 -6.24
C ARG A 158 -5.80 0.26 -6.48
N TYR A 159 -4.57 0.76 -6.52
CA TYR A 159 -3.35 -0.02 -6.70
C TYR A 159 -2.46 -0.02 -5.45
N ALA A 160 -3.07 -0.14 -4.27
CA ALA A 160 -2.40 -0.01 -2.97
C ALA A 160 -1.00 -0.65 -2.95
N LEU A 161 0.02 0.19 -2.75
CA LEU A 161 1.37 -0.27 -2.44
C LEU A 161 1.34 -0.90 -1.04
N THR A 162 1.64 -2.19 -0.99
CA THR A 162 1.72 -3.00 0.21
C THR A 162 3.00 -3.81 0.20
N LYS A 163 3.39 -4.35 1.36
CA LYS A 163 4.49 -5.32 1.46
C LYS A 163 4.35 -6.45 0.43
N ARG A 164 3.14 -7.02 0.27
CA ARG A 164 2.92 -8.13 -0.67
C ARG A 164 3.03 -7.72 -2.14
N THR A 165 2.63 -6.50 -2.50
CA THR A 165 2.81 -6.05 -3.90
C THR A 165 4.28 -5.81 -4.22
N VAL A 166 5.07 -5.33 -3.25
CA VAL A 166 6.53 -5.21 -3.40
C VAL A 166 7.17 -6.58 -3.55
N GLU A 167 6.81 -7.56 -2.72
CA GLU A 167 7.27 -8.95 -2.84
C GLU A 167 6.93 -9.53 -4.21
N ASN A 168 5.69 -9.41 -4.67
CA ASN A 168 5.26 -9.91 -5.98
C ASN A 168 6.03 -9.26 -7.14
N ASP A 169 6.29 -7.95 -7.08
CA ASP A 169 7.05 -7.24 -8.11
C ASP A 169 8.50 -7.78 -8.19
N LEU A 170 9.15 -7.97 -7.04
CA LEU A 170 10.50 -8.54 -6.96
C LEU A 170 10.52 -10.02 -7.38
N GLU A 171 9.54 -10.83 -6.95
CA GLU A 171 9.40 -12.25 -7.37
C GLU A 171 9.35 -12.35 -8.89
N SER A 172 8.47 -11.57 -9.53
CA SER A 172 8.28 -11.58 -10.98
C SER A 172 9.53 -11.07 -11.71
N PHE A 173 10.17 -10.02 -11.20
CA PHE A 173 11.39 -9.44 -11.77
C PHE A 173 12.55 -10.43 -11.76
N LEU A 174 12.81 -11.06 -10.60
CA LEU A 174 13.87 -12.06 -10.45
C LEU A 174 13.64 -13.26 -11.37
N VAL A 175 12.40 -13.71 -11.54
CA VAL A 175 12.07 -14.82 -12.44
C VAL A 175 12.41 -14.49 -13.90
N SER A 176 12.14 -13.27 -14.36
CA SER A 176 12.44 -12.88 -15.75
C SER A 176 13.93 -12.73 -16.01
N GLU A 177 14.66 -12.05 -15.12
CA GLU A 177 16.06 -11.69 -15.37
C GLU A 177 17.00 -12.88 -15.17
N VAL A 178 16.86 -13.62 -14.07
CA VAL A 178 17.74 -14.76 -13.74
C VAL A 178 17.64 -15.86 -14.78
N LYS A 179 16.44 -16.09 -15.35
CA LYS A 179 16.28 -17.06 -16.42
C LYS A 179 17.13 -16.69 -17.63
N SER A 180 17.09 -15.42 -18.03
CA SER A 180 17.86 -14.90 -19.17
C SER A 180 19.36 -15.04 -18.94
N GLU A 181 19.82 -14.69 -17.73
CA GLU A 181 21.22 -14.73 -17.38
C GLU A 181 21.76 -16.17 -17.31
N VAL A 182 21.03 -17.08 -16.67
CA VAL A 182 21.44 -18.49 -16.54
C VAL A 182 21.48 -19.17 -17.91
N GLU A 183 20.51 -18.92 -18.77
CA GLU A 183 20.51 -19.42 -20.15
C GLU A 183 21.74 -18.90 -20.93
N SER A 184 22.07 -17.62 -20.79
CA SER A 184 23.26 -17.02 -21.41
C SER A 184 24.56 -17.62 -20.88
N PHE A 185 24.70 -17.75 -19.56
CA PHE A 185 25.89 -18.32 -18.93
C PHE A 185 26.14 -19.77 -19.36
N ILE A 186 25.10 -20.61 -19.38
CA ILE A 186 25.24 -22.02 -19.77
C ILE A 186 25.67 -22.14 -21.23
N HIS A 187 25.05 -21.36 -22.12
CA HIS A 187 25.39 -21.34 -23.54
C HIS A 187 26.83 -20.89 -23.78
N ASP A 188 27.28 -19.85 -23.07
CA ASP A 188 28.58 -19.21 -23.32
C ASP A 188 29.76 -19.86 -22.59
N LYS A 189 29.53 -20.42 -21.40
CA LYS A 189 30.60 -20.93 -20.51
C LYS A 189 30.62 -22.45 -20.37
N VAL A 190 29.48 -23.13 -20.48
CA VAL A 190 29.40 -24.58 -20.24
C VAL A 190 29.54 -25.35 -21.54
N SER A 191 28.59 -25.20 -22.47
CA SER A 191 28.66 -25.83 -23.79
C SER A 191 27.59 -25.26 -24.72
N ARG A 192 27.98 -24.90 -25.94
CA ARG A 192 27.04 -24.53 -27.01
C ARG A 192 26.12 -25.68 -27.43
N ASP A 193 26.53 -26.92 -27.16
CA ASP A 193 25.79 -28.14 -27.52
C ASP A 193 24.99 -28.70 -26.33
N ALA A 194 24.99 -28.05 -25.15
CA ALA A 194 24.19 -28.49 -24.02
C ALA A 194 22.70 -28.25 -24.29
N ALA A 195 21.88 -29.28 -24.09
CA ALA A 195 20.43 -29.12 -24.08
C ALA A 195 19.99 -28.82 -22.66
N ILE A 196 19.50 -27.59 -22.46
CA ILE A 196 18.90 -27.12 -21.22
C ILE A 196 17.43 -27.51 -21.25
N THR A 197 17.00 -28.27 -20.26
CA THR A 197 15.59 -28.48 -19.98
C THR A 197 15.32 -27.87 -18.60
N SER A 198 14.78 -26.67 -18.57
CA SER A 198 14.34 -26.02 -17.33
C SER A 198 12.83 -26.18 -17.18
N GLY A 199 12.36 -26.58 -16.01
CA GLY A 199 10.97 -26.34 -15.64
C GLY A 199 10.75 -24.87 -15.29
N ASP A 200 9.54 -24.54 -14.85
CA ASP A 200 9.21 -23.19 -14.38
C ASP A 200 9.98 -22.91 -13.08
N ILE A 201 10.68 -21.78 -13.04
CA ILE A 201 11.34 -21.27 -11.83
C ILE A 201 10.27 -20.63 -10.94
N VAL A 202 10.27 -20.99 -9.66
CA VAL A 202 9.41 -20.38 -8.64
C VAL A 202 10.33 -19.69 -7.64
N ILE A 203 10.15 -18.39 -7.47
CA ILE A 203 10.86 -17.59 -6.48
C ILE A 203 9.83 -17.03 -5.52
N ASN A 204 10.07 -17.18 -4.23
CA ASN A 204 9.29 -16.54 -3.18
C ASN A 204 10.18 -15.51 -2.48
N VAL A 205 9.71 -14.28 -2.40
CA VAL A 205 10.40 -13.17 -1.73
C VAL A 205 9.60 -12.81 -0.49
N GLU A 206 10.26 -12.83 0.66
CA GLU A 206 9.66 -12.40 1.93
C GLU A 206 10.45 -11.22 2.50
N LEU A 207 9.78 -10.07 2.63
CA LEU A 207 10.40 -8.90 3.27
C LEU A 207 10.38 -9.06 4.79
N LEU A 208 11.54 -9.11 5.42
CA LEU A 208 11.71 -9.22 6.86
C LEU A 208 12.32 -7.93 7.42
N ASN A 209 12.20 -7.69 8.72
CA ASN A 209 12.70 -6.46 9.34
C ASN A 209 14.21 -6.26 9.19
N GLY A 210 14.99 -7.32 8.98
CA GLY A 210 16.46 -7.24 8.82
C GLY A 210 16.94 -7.62 7.43
N GLY A 211 16.06 -7.75 6.44
CA GLY A 211 16.47 -8.15 5.11
C GLY A 211 15.37 -8.81 4.29
N ILE A 212 15.78 -9.50 3.23
CA ILE A 212 14.89 -10.16 2.27
C ILE A 212 15.26 -11.64 2.24
N ALA A 213 14.31 -12.51 2.61
CA ALA A 213 14.46 -13.94 2.44
C ALA A 213 14.00 -14.36 1.05
N VAL A 214 14.86 -15.06 0.31
CA VAL A 214 14.56 -15.53 -1.04
C VAL A 214 14.61 -17.06 -1.03
N SER A 215 13.49 -17.70 -1.38
CA SER A 215 13.40 -19.15 -1.53
C SER A 215 13.15 -19.49 -2.99
N VAL A 216 13.97 -20.36 -3.56
CA VAL A 216 14.00 -20.65 -5.00
C VAL A 216 13.74 -22.12 -5.23
N GLU A 217 12.73 -22.43 -6.04
CA GLU A 217 12.52 -23.73 -6.66
C GLU A 217 12.84 -23.61 -8.15
N TYR A 218 14.04 -24.04 -8.56
CA TYR A 218 14.48 -23.96 -9.95
C TYR A 218 14.84 -25.35 -10.49
N PRO A 219 13.88 -26.09 -11.09
CA PRO A 219 14.10 -27.42 -11.64
C PRO A 219 14.89 -27.33 -12.96
N LEU A 220 16.19 -27.11 -12.85
CA LEU A 220 17.11 -26.96 -13.96
C LEU A 220 17.83 -28.27 -14.26
N TYR A 221 17.58 -28.83 -15.44
CA TYR A 221 18.24 -30.03 -15.95
C TYR A 221 19.16 -29.66 -17.12
N VAL A 222 20.45 -29.88 -16.96
CA VAL A 222 21.44 -29.67 -18.03
C VAL A 222 21.92 -31.02 -18.52
N THR A 223 21.72 -31.27 -19.83
CA THR A 223 22.14 -32.50 -20.48
C THR A 223 23.21 -32.21 -21.53
N SER A 224 24.25 -33.04 -21.56
CA SER A 224 25.30 -33.00 -22.57
C SER A 224 25.52 -34.41 -23.10
N GLY A 225 25.14 -34.65 -24.36
CA GLY A 225 25.15 -35.98 -24.96
C GLY A 225 24.07 -36.90 -24.36
N THR A 226 24.50 -38.02 -23.75
CA THR A 226 23.58 -39.02 -23.15
C THR A 226 23.56 -39.01 -21.63
N SER A 227 24.22 -38.03 -20.99
CA SER A 227 24.33 -37.93 -19.54
C SER A 227 23.69 -36.66 -19.03
N ASP A 228 22.79 -36.81 -18.06
CA ASP A 228 22.32 -35.72 -17.20
C ASP A 228 23.47 -35.28 -16.31
N PHE A 229 23.82 -33.99 -16.38
CA PHE A 229 24.99 -33.45 -15.70
C PHE A 229 24.63 -32.68 -14.42
N PHE A 230 23.39 -32.19 -14.30
CA PHE A 230 23.00 -31.30 -13.23
C PHE A 230 21.51 -31.34 -12.92
N THR A 231 21.19 -31.18 -11.64
CA THR A 231 19.84 -30.93 -11.15
C THR A 231 19.93 -29.92 -10.01
N LEU A 232 19.50 -28.69 -10.27
CA LEU A 232 19.06 -27.77 -9.23
C LEU A 232 17.60 -28.06 -8.96
N SER A 233 17.17 -27.92 -7.72
CA SER A 233 15.75 -28.04 -7.41
C SER A 233 15.36 -26.98 -6.42
N GLU A 234 16.04 -26.89 -5.28
CA GLU A 234 15.63 -25.99 -4.20
C GLU A 234 16.86 -25.42 -3.49
N PHE A 235 16.84 -24.12 -3.19
CA PHE A 235 17.78 -23.44 -2.31
C PHE A 235 17.20 -22.11 -1.82
N ASP A 236 17.79 -21.57 -0.76
CA ASP A 236 17.40 -20.31 -0.14
C ASP A 236 18.62 -19.47 0.22
N PHE A 237 18.43 -18.15 0.26
CA PHE A 237 19.40 -17.22 0.80
C PHE A 237 18.70 -16.04 1.49
N PHE A 238 19.47 -15.33 2.31
CA PHE A 238 19.02 -14.13 3.00
C PHE A 238 19.88 -12.95 2.57
N TYR A 239 19.23 -11.90 2.07
CA TYR A 239 19.84 -10.65 1.66
C TYR A 239 19.66 -9.62 2.78
N ASP A 240 20.73 -9.33 3.53
CA ASP A 240 20.71 -8.39 4.67
C ASP A 240 20.59 -6.94 4.15
N THR A 241 19.50 -6.27 4.49
CA THR A 241 19.17 -4.92 4.00
C THR A 241 18.18 -4.23 4.93
N ASP A 242 18.25 -2.91 5.00
CA ASP A 242 17.29 -2.05 5.70
C ASP A 242 16.06 -1.72 4.84
N PHE A 243 15.97 -2.23 3.61
CA PHE A 243 14.90 -1.89 2.65
C PHE A 243 13.49 -1.99 3.24
N THR A 244 13.18 -3.08 3.95
CA THR A 244 11.86 -3.25 4.60
C THR A 244 11.58 -2.18 5.64
N LYS A 245 12.58 -1.81 6.45
CA LYS A 245 12.45 -0.76 7.47
C LYS A 245 12.22 0.59 6.79
N PHE A 246 13.06 0.88 5.79
CA PHE A 246 12.99 2.10 4.99
C PHE A 246 11.62 2.25 4.33
N VAL A 247 11.19 1.27 3.52
CA VAL A 247 9.93 1.36 2.78
C VAL A 247 8.72 1.40 3.72
N THR A 248 8.76 0.70 4.86
CA THR A 248 7.67 0.73 5.83
C THR A 248 7.55 2.11 6.49
N LYS A 249 8.67 2.70 6.90
CA LYS A 249 8.71 3.98 7.59
C LYS A 249 8.48 5.16 6.66
N ALA A 250 9.15 5.18 5.52
CA ALA A 250 9.12 6.29 4.57
C ALA A 250 7.86 6.27 3.70
N ILE A 251 7.34 5.08 3.35
CA ILE A 251 6.36 4.94 2.26
C ILE A 251 5.05 4.29 2.73
N LEU A 252 5.09 3.03 3.15
CA LEU A 252 3.88 2.22 3.33
C LEU A 252 2.97 2.73 4.45
N ASN A 253 3.55 3.13 5.59
CA ASN A 253 2.78 3.69 6.70
C ASN A 253 2.34 5.12 6.42
N PRO A 254 3.23 6.06 6.02
CA PRO A 254 2.84 7.42 5.65
C PRO A 254 1.71 7.46 4.62
N LEU A 255 1.81 6.74 3.49
CA LEU A 255 0.73 6.69 2.50
C LEU A 255 -0.59 6.15 3.04
N ARG A 256 -0.53 5.25 4.02
CA ARG A 256 -1.73 4.74 4.67
C ARG A 256 -2.37 5.83 5.52
N TRP A 257 -1.57 6.59 6.27
CA TRP A 257 -2.05 7.64 7.17
C TRP A 257 -2.53 8.87 6.41
N ASP A 258 -1.79 9.28 5.39
CA ASP A 258 -2.12 10.33 4.42
C ASP A 258 -3.45 10.04 3.72
N TRP A 259 -3.69 8.77 3.37
CA TRP A 259 -4.97 8.36 2.80
C TRP A 259 -6.13 8.34 3.80
N SER A 260 -5.88 8.05 5.09
CA SER A 260 -6.95 7.82 6.08
C SER A 260 -7.22 8.97 7.04
N SER A 261 -6.36 9.98 7.07
CA SER A 261 -6.34 10.98 8.14
C SER A 261 -6.03 12.34 7.55
N VAL A 262 -7.00 13.27 7.62
CA VAL A 262 -6.86 14.64 7.10
C VAL A 262 -5.78 15.45 7.82
N ASP A 263 -5.52 15.12 9.08
CA ASP A 263 -4.54 15.82 9.92
C ASP A 263 -3.11 15.24 9.75
N PHE A 264 -2.91 14.25 8.86
CA PHE A 264 -1.58 13.68 8.61
C PHE A 264 -0.85 14.53 7.58
N GLU A 265 0.23 15.20 8.02
CA GLU A 265 1.10 15.94 7.11
C GLU A 265 2.26 15.05 6.64
N TYR A 266 2.38 14.83 5.34
CA TYR A 266 3.46 14.05 4.74
C TYR A 266 4.74 14.88 4.59
N THR A 267 5.34 15.24 5.72
CA THR A 267 6.51 16.13 5.78
C THR A 267 7.76 15.43 6.33
N PRO A 268 8.97 16.00 6.10
CA PRO A 268 10.20 15.47 6.71
C PRO A 268 10.14 15.38 8.24
N ASP A 269 9.45 16.32 8.90
CA ASP A 269 9.32 16.33 10.36
C ASP A 269 8.45 15.18 10.84
N THR A 270 7.32 14.92 10.17
CA THR A 270 6.45 13.78 10.47
C THR A 270 7.18 12.45 10.27
N LEU A 271 7.96 12.29 9.18
CA LEU A 271 8.70 11.05 8.93
C LEU A 271 9.80 10.76 9.96
N ASN A 272 10.40 11.81 10.50
CA ASN A 272 11.41 11.69 11.54
C ASN A 272 10.79 11.52 12.94
N ALA A 273 9.51 11.85 13.11
CA ALA A 273 8.78 11.58 14.33
C ALA A 273 8.51 10.07 14.52
N ASN A 274 8.42 9.64 15.78
CA ASN A 274 8.07 8.25 16.11
C ASN A 274 6.56 8.00 16.07
N SER A 275 5.79 9.08 16.11
CA SER A 275 4.35 9.12 16.21
C SER A 275 3.84 10.43 15.64
N PHE A 276 2.57 10.44 15.24
CA PHE A 276 1.86 11.68 14.95
C PHE A 276 0.59 11.73 15.79
N THR A 277 0.18 12.96 16.11
CA THR A 277 -1.07 13.22 16.79
C THR A 277 -2.14 13.46 15.74
N TYR A 278 -3.25 12.76 15.85
CA TYR A 278 -4.46 12.97 15.05
C TYR A 278 -5.60 13.26 16.01
N ARG A 279 -6.58 14.07 15.60
CA ARG A 279 -7.76 14.25 16.46
C ARG A 279 -8.65 13.01 16.32
N SER A 280 -9.30 12.64 17.42
CA SER A 280 -10.24 11.53 17.53
C SER A 280 -11.54 12.02 18.18
N GLU A 281 -12.62 11.22 18.21
CA GLU A 281 -13.92 11.63 18.76
C GLU A 281 -13.82 11.99 20.26
N ASN A 282 -12.75 11.50 20.88
CA ASN A 282 -12.40 11.68 22.28
C ASN A 282 -11.33 12.76 22.50
N GLY A 283 -10.98 13.55 21.47
CA GLY A 283 -9.89 14.53 21.49
C GLY A 283 -8.63 14.03 20.80
N GLU A 284 -7.49 14.65 21.06
CA GLU A 284 -6.20 14.25 20.47
C GLU A 284 -5.81 12.81 20.85
N SER A 285 -5.44 12.03 19.85
CA SER A 285 -4.90 10.67 19.98
C SER A 285 -3.57 10.58 19.25
N GLU A 286 -2.71 9.67 19.70
CA GLU A 286 -1.37 9.51 19.15
C GLU A 286 -1.23 8.12 18.52
N ILE A 287 -0.75 8.07 17.28
CA ILE A 287 -0.47 6.83 16.55
C ILE A 287 1.03 6.74 16.29
N ALA A 288 1.60 5.58 16.60
CA ALA A 288 2.98 5.28 16.23
C ALA A 288 3.12 5.15 14.70
N LEU A 289 4.02 5.92 14.11
CA LEU A 289 4.28 5.91 12.66
C LEU A 289 5.09 4.69 12.24
N SER A 290 5.99 4.23 13.10
CA SER A 290 6.85 3.10 12.83
C SER A 290 7.38 2.46 14.11
N LEU A 291 7.68 1.16 14.04
CA LEU A 291 8.44 0.44 15.07
C LEU A 291 9.96 0.70 14.96
N PHE A 292 10.40 1.43 13.92
CA PHE A 292 11.80 1.69 13.61
C PHE A 292 12.16 3.16 13.93
N PRO A 293 12.61 3.47 15.16
CA PRO A 293 13.10 4.81 15.48
C PRO A 293 14.38 5.11 14.67
N GLU A 294 14.51 6.38 14.25
CA GLU A 294 15.76 6.96 13.70
C GLU A 294 16.32 6.29 12.43
N LEU A 295 15.66 6.52 11.29
CA LEU A 295 16.26 6.32 9.97
C LEU A 295 16.54 7.73 9.43
N ASP A 296 17.76 7.99 8.95
CA ASP A 296 18.16 9.28 8.39
C ASP A 296 17.59 9.44 6.96
N ILE A 297 16.26 9.48 6.88
CA ILE A 297 15.53 9.61 5.62
C ILE A 297 15.41 11.10 5.31
N GLN A 298 15.92 11.51 4.16
CA GLN A 298 15.68 12.84 3.62
C GLN A 298 14.52 12.76 2.63
N MET A 299 13.72 13.82 2.56
CA MET A 299 12.56 13.89 1.69
C MET A 299 12.57 15.23 0.94
N GLU A 300 12.37 15.15 -0.36
CA GLU A 300 12.16 16.30 -1.25
C GLU A 300 10.81 16.14 -1.95
N THR A 301 10.09 17.24 -2.14
CA THR A 301 8.81 17.28 -2.85
C THR A 301 8.95 18.13 -4.10
N TYR A 302 8.44 17.62 -5.22
CA TYR A 302 8.34 18.33 -6.48
C TYR A 302 6.91 18.28 -7.00
N THR A 303 6.24 19.43 -7.07
CA THR A 303 4.84 19.56 -7.50
C THR A 303 4.76 19.83 -9.01
N LEU A 304 3.91 19.09 -9.71
CA LEU A 304 3.61 19.27 -11.13
C LEU A 304 2.60 20.39 -11.38
N ASP A 305 2.44 20.79 -12.66
CA ASP A 305 1.50 21.86 -13.06
C ASP A 305 0.04 21.54 -12.73
N ASP A 306 -0.31 20.25 -12.56
CA ASP A 306 -1.64 19.77 -12.18
C ASP A 306 -1.83 19.61 -10.66
N GLY A 307 -0.84 19.99 -9.86
CA GLY A 307 -0.85 19.83 -8.41
C GLY A 307 -0.33 18.48 -7.90
N THR A 308 0.00 17.54 -8.78
CA THR A 308 0.53 16.25 -8.34
C THR A 308 1.90 16.43 -7.69
N ASP A 309 2.02 15.97 -6.45
CA ASP A 309 3.28 15.92 -5.73
C ASP A 309 4.08 14.67 -6.07
N ILE A 310 5.38 14.85 -6.29
CA ILE A 310 6.35 13.78 -6.42
C ILE A 310 7.29 13.83 -5.23
N PHE A 311 7.18 12.84 -4.36
CA PHE A 311 8.05 12.66 -3.22
C PHE A 311 9.28 11.86 -3.62
N THR A 312 10.46 12.39 -3.32
CA THR A 312 11.75 11.70 -3.45
C THR A 312 12.36 11.51 -2.08
N PHE A 313 12.50 10.25 -1.67
CA PHE A 313 13.12 9.85 -0.41
C PHE A 313 14.55 9.41 -0.67
N THR A 314 15.49 9.95 0.10
CA THR A 314 16.91 9.65 0.01
C THR A 314 17.36 8.91 1.26
N TYR A 315 18.11 7.82 1.07
CA TYR A 315 18.68 7.00 2.14
C TYR A 315 20.08 6.49 1.75
N PRO A 316 20.99 6.19 2.69
CA PRO A 316 22.31 5.66 2.34
C PRO A 316 22.21 4.38 1.52
N LEU A 317 22.91 4.34 0.38
CA LEU A 317 22.83 3.19 -0.54
C LEU A 317 23.29 1.89 0.11
N GLU A 318 24.35 1.95 0.92
CA GLU A 318 24.93 0.80 1.63
C GLU A 318 23.97 0.14 2.63
N GLY A 319 22.93 0.85 3.06
CA GLY A 319 21.87 0.26 3.89
C GLY A 319 20.85 -0.54 3.07
N ILE A 320 20.78 -0.34 1.76
CA ILE A 320 19.80 -0.98 0.87
C ILE A 320 20.44 -2.05 0.00
N ILE A 321 21.57 -1.74 -0.62
CA ILE A 321 22.26 -2.59 -1.58
C ILE A 321 23.56 -3.12 -0.99
N GLN A 322 23.71 -4.44 -1.01
CA GLN A 322 24.98 -5.10 -0.74
C GLN A 322 25.87 -5.01 -1.98
N THR A 323 27.11 -4.55 -1.80
CA THR A 323 28.12 -4.54 -2.85
C THR A 323 29.23 -5.51 -2.52
N ASP A 324 29.70 -6.23 -3.53
CA ASP A 324 30.86 -7.08 -3.37
C ASP A 324 32.13 -6.23 -3.13
N PRO A 325 33.10 -6.74 -2.34
CA PRO A 325 34.33 -6.00 -2.07
C PRO A 325 35.07 -5.60 -3.36
N GLY A 326 35.07 -4.30 -3.66
CA GLY A 326 35.75 -3.72 -4.82
C GLY A 326 34.84 -3.38 -5.99
N GLU A 327 33.55 -3.70 -5.91
CA GLU A 327 32.54 -3.14 -6.79
C GLU A 327 32.22 -1.70 -6.36
N THR A 328 32.16 -0.79 -7.32
CA THR A 328 31.78 0.60 -7.09
C THR A 328 30.49 0.88 -7.82
N ILE A 329 29.39 1.03 -7.07
CA ILE A 329 28.16 1.59 -7.59
C ILE A 329 28.36 3.11 -7.69
N PRO A 330 28.07 3.74 -8.84
CA PRO A 330 28.30 5.18 -9.02
C PRO A 330 27.39 6.05 -8.16
N GLU A 331 26.24 5.53 -7.72
CA GLU A 331 25.34 6.18 -6.79
C GLU A 331 25.82 6.07 -5.33
N GLU A 332 25.78 7.18 -4.58
CA GLU A 332 26.07 7.18 -3.13
C GLU A 332 24.80 6.99 -2.29
N ASN A 333 23.65 7.34 -2.86
CA ASN A 333 22.35 7.32 -2.18
C ASN A 333 21.34 6.45 -2.92
N TYR A 334 20.52 5.76 -2.14
CA TYR A 334 19.30 5.14 -2.60
C TYR A 334 18.20 6.19 -2.70
N LEU A 335 17.52 6.25 -3.86
CA LEU A 335 16.39 7.15 -4.11
C LEU A 335 15.12 6.32 -4.26
N PHE A 336 14.09 6.66 -3.49
CA PHE A 336 12.75 6.12 -3.66
C PHE A 336 11.79 7.22 -4.09
N ARG A 337 10.99 7.01 -5.15
CA ARG A 337 10.03 7.99 -5.65
C ARG A 337 8.61 7.46 -5.62
N ILE A 338 7.67 8.33 -5.26
CA ILE A 338 6.24 8.07 -5.38
C ILE A 338 5.49 9.37 -5.66
N ALA A 339 4.38 9.28 -6.37
CA ALA A 339 3.49 10.41 -6.64
C ALA A 339 2.21 10.34 -5.79
N ARG A 340 1.68 11.52 -5.48
CA ARG A 340 0.36 11.75 -4.87
C ARG A 340 -0.37 12.77 -5.74
N GLU A 341 -1.48 12.35 -6.35
CA GLU A 341 -2.32 13.28 -7.13
C GLU A 341 -2.97 14.30 -6.19
N ASN A 342 -3.15 15.54 -6.69
CA ASN A 342 -3.80 16.61 -5.94
C ASN A 342 -5.23 16.20 -5.56
N ARG A 343 -5.59 16.42 -4.30
CA ARG A 343 -6.88 16.14 -3.71
C ARG A 343 -7.54 17.48 -3.40
N PRO A 344 -8.88 17.55 -3.44
CA PRO A 344 -9.53 18.76 -2.96
C PRO A 344 -9.25 18.94 -1.47
N PRO A 345 -9.39 20.17 -0.95
CA PRO A 345 -9.32 20.42 0.48
C PRO A 345 -10.49 19.76 1.21
N ALA A 346 -10.36 19.50 2.50
CA ALA A 346 -11.37 18.84 3.31
C ALA A 346 -12.11 19.83 4.18
N LEU A 347 -13.35 20.18 3.78
CA LEU A 347 -14.23 21.03 4.57
C LEU A 347 -14.95 20.22 5.65
N ASP A 348 -14.84 20.65 6.92
CA ASP A 348 -15.62 20.06 8.02
C ASP A 348 -17.11 20.23 7.75
N TYR A 349 -17.89 19.18 8.04
CA TYR A 349 -19.33 19.20 7.80
C TYR A 349 -20.03 20.28 8.61
N ILE A 350 -20.50 21.33 7.91
CA ILE A 350 -21.21 22.46 8.49
C ILE A 350 -22.61 22.01 8.88
N ASN A 351 -22.84 21.86 10.18
CA ASN A 351 -24.16 21.50 10.70
C ASN A 351 -24.44 22.13 12.07
N ARG A 352 -25.73 22.25 12.39
CA ARG A 352 -26.22 22.61 13.73
C ARG A 352 -27.62 22.03 13.89
N CYS A 353 -27.71 20.90 14.58
CA CYS A 353 -28.95 20.11 14.71
C CYS A 353 -29.55 19.71 13.35
N PRO A 354 -28.82 18.97 12.50
CA PRO A 354 -29.35 18.54 11.21
C PRO A 354 -30.63 17.71 11.38
N GLY A 355 -31.56 17.79 10.43
CA GLY A 355 -32.84 17.08 10.52
C GLY A 355 -33.69 17.17 9.25
N THR A 356 -34.96 16.79 9.36
CA THR A 356 -35.96 16.95 8.30
C THR A 356 -37.12 17.79 8.79
N ASP A 357 -37.64 18.68 7.94
CA ASP A 357 -38.84 19.45 8.25
C ASP A 357 -40.10 18.58 8.19
N VAL A 358 -41.26 19.18 8.50
CA VAL A 358 -42.57 18.50 8.49
C VAL A 358 -43.00 18.00 7.10
N HIS A 359 -42.32 18.46 6.04
CA HIS A 359 -42.55 18.07 4.66
C HIS A 359 -41.54 17.03 4.17
N GLY A 360 -40.59 16.62 5.02
CA GLY A 360 -39.53 15.67 4.68
C GLY A 360 -38.33 16.30 3.97
N ASN A 361 -38.23 17.63 3.93
CA ASN A 361 -37.06 18.30 3.35
C ASN A 361 -35.92 18.30 4.39
N PRO A 362 -34.73 17.82 4.02
CA PRO A 362 -33.56 17.85 4.90
C PRO A 362 -33.05 19.27 5.11
N TYR A 363 -32.47 19.51 6.28
CA TYR A 363 -31.69 20.70 6.62
C TYR A 363 -30.47 20.31 7.44
N ASP A 364 -29.38 21.07 7.29
CA ASP A 364 -28.10 20.81 7.95
C ASP A 364 -27.94 21.69 9.20
N TYR A 365 -28.56 22.87 9.20
CA TYR A 365 -28.35 23.90 10.22
C TYR A 365 -29.68 24.53 10.66
N LEU A 366 -30.03 24.45 11.94
CA LEU A 366 -31.26 25.02 12.51
C LEU A 366 -31.00 26.37 13.15
N VAL A 367 -31.83 27.36 12.85
CA VAL A 367 -31.85 28.71 13.42
C VAL A 367 -33.16 28.90 14.14
N ILE A 368 -33.14 29.28 15.41
CA ILE A 368 -34.36 29.48 16.20
C ILE A 368 -34.61 30.98 16.38
N GLU A 369 -35.71 31.48 15.84
CA GLU A 369 -36.00 32.91 15.92
C GLU A 369 -36.07 33.39 17.39
N ASN A 370 -35.37 34.49 17.67
CA ASN A 370 -35.29 35.14 18.98
C ASN A 370 -34.61 34.30 20.08
N ASP A 371 -33.96 33.18 19.75
CA ASP A 371 -33.11 32.46 20.70
C ASP A 371 -31.74 33.13 20.84
N ALA A 372 -31.24 33.26 22.07
CA ALA A 372 -29.98 33.95 22.33
C ALA A 372 -28.73 33.17 21.84
N SER A 373 -28.84 31.85 21.67
CA SER A 373 -27.77 30.95 21.25
C SER A 373 -27.94 30.44 19.83
N LEU A 374 -29.18 30.23 19.39
CA LEU A 374 -29.53 29.65 18.09
C LEU A 374 -30.15 30.67 17.13
N GLY A 375 -30.38 31.91 17.54
CA GLY A 375 -31.02 32.95 16.72
C GLY A 375 -30.11 33.63 15.71
N ASP A 376 -28.79 33.55 15.91
CA ASP A 376 -27.80 34.00 14.93
C ASP A 376 -27.34 32.80 14.08
N VAL A 377 -27.02 33.05 12.81
CA VAL A 377 -26.24 32.11 11.99
C VAL A 377 -24.77 32.46 12.17
N LYS A 378 -24.06 31.60 12.91
CA LYS A 378 -22.61 31.69 13.11
C LYS A 378 -22.00 30.41 12.58
N ILE A 379 -21.60 30.45 11.32
CA ILE A 379 -20.96 29.31 10.67
C ILE A 379 -19.46 29.52 10.83
N LYS A 380 -18.86 28.65 11.65
CA LYS A 380 -17.40 28.49 11.70
C LYS A 380 -17.06 27.44 10.67
N MET A 381 -16.24 27.80 9.69
CA MET A 381 -15.73 26.87 8.70
C MET A 381 -14.35 26.42 9.18
N GLU A 382 -14.18 25.13 9.36
CA GLU A 382 -12.87 24.51 9.56
C GLU A 382 -12.61 23.66 8.32
N ALA A 383 -11.44 23.81 7.74
CA ALA A 383 -11.03 23.01 6.61
C ALA A 383 -9.54 22.73 6.73
N ASN A 384 -9.13 21.56 6.25
CA ASN A 384 -7.74 21.14 6.20
C ASN A 384 -7.43 20.67 4.79
N ASP A 385 -6.24 20.97 4.28
CA ASP A 385 -5.82 20.41 3.00
C ASP A 385 -5.08 19.09 3.23
N PRO A 386 -5.55 17.96 2.67
CA PRO A 386 -4.80 16.70 2.74
C PRO A 386 -3.41 16.81 2.11
N ASP A 387 -3.20 17.73 1.16
CA ASP A 387 -1.93 17.94 0.47
C ASP A 387 -1.11 19.10 1.04
N GLU A 388 -1.42 19.52 2.27
CA GLU A 388 -0.69 20.53 3.04
C GLU A 388 -0.63 21.93 2.40
N ASP A 389 -1.51 22.19 1.42
CA ASP A 389 -1.62 23.46 0.72
C ASP A 389 -2.29 24.57 1.53
N ILE A 390 -2.01 25.82 1.14
CA ILE A 390 -2.64 26.98 1.75
C ILE A 390 -4.08 27.10 1.24
N LEU A 391 -5.02 26.92 2.16
CA LEU A 391 -6.44 27.07 1.86
C LEU A 391 -6.85 28.52 1.70
N ASN A 392 -7.69 28.75 0.69
CA ASN A 392 -8.51 29.92 0.56
C ASN A 392 -9.97 29.51 0.81
N ILE A 393 -10.57 30.07 1.85
CA ILE A 393 -11.97 29.81 2.19
C ILE A 393 -12.85 30.82 1.45
N PHE A 394 -13.78 30.33 0.65
CA PHE A 394 -14.66 31.13 -0.18
C PHE A 394 -16.14 30.95 0.18
N GLU A 395 -16.78 32.09 0.46
CA GLU A 395 -18.17 32.40 0.21
C GLU A 395 -19.31 31.62 0.92
N ILE A 396 -20.30 32.39 1.36
CA ILE A 396 -21.71 32.03 1.54
C ILE A 396 -22.50 33.19 0.89
N GLY A 397 -22.95 33.09 -0.37
CA GLY A 397 -23.89 34.09 -0.93
C GLY A 397 -23.78 34.62 -2.38
N GLY A 398 -22.95 34.05 -3.26
CA GLY A 398 -22.99 34.28 -4.72
C GLY A 398 -22.42 35.59 -5.33
N GLU A 399 -21.72 36.45 -4.58
CA GLU A 399 -21.03 37.65 -5.10
C GLU A 399 -19.54 37.81 -4.68
N GLY A 400 -18.81 36.71 -4.44
CA GLY A 400 -17.33 36.68 -4.51
C GLY A 400 -16.58 37.54 -3.49
N ILE A 401 -17.12 37.68 -2.28
CA ILE A 401 -16.45 38.39 -1.17
C ILE A 401 -15.60 37.37 -0.38
N LEU A 402 -14.29 37.64 -0.25
CA LEU A 402 -13.38 36.91 0.64
C LEU A 402 -13.84 37.10 2.09
N VAL A 403 -14.16 36.02 2.80
CA VAL A 403 -14.56 36.06 4.21
C VAL A 403 -13.43 35.46 5.05
N GLU A 404 -13.09 36.10 6.17
CA GLU A 404 -12.20 35.53 7.20
C GLU A 404 -12.85 34.24 7.79
N ASP A 405 -12.07 33.39 8.46
CA ASP A 405 -12.35 32.01 8.98
C ASP A 405 -13.69 31.76 9.71
N SER A 406 -14.51 32.79 9.92
CA SER A 406 -15.87 32.69 10.44
C SER A 406 -16.77 33.72 9.80
N PHE A 407 -18.01 33.31 9.50
CA PHE A 407 -19.04 34.21 8.99
C PHE A 407 -20.23 34.27 9.95
N THR A 408 -20.73 35.48 10.18
CA THR A 408 -21.94 35.72 10.95
C THR A 408 -22.98 36.39 10.05
N LEU A 409 -24.10 35.72 9.84
CA LEU A 409 -25.29 36.29 9.20
C LEU A 409 -26.30 36.68 10.27
N SER A 410 -26.76 37.93 10.20
CA SER A 410 -27.96 38.35 10.92
C SER A 410 -29.21 37.72 10.30
N LEU A 411 -30.25 37.53 11.12
CA LEU A 411 -31.54 37.00 10.65
C LEU A 411 -32.16 37.86 9.53
N ASP A 412 -31.88 39.16 9.52
CA ASP A 412 -32.37 40.08 8.48
C ASP A 412 -31.63 39.86 7.14
N GLU A 413 -30.34 39.55 7.17
CA GLU A 413 -29.57 39.16 5.97
C GLU A 413 -30.04 37.80 5.43
N LEU A 414 -30.38 36.86 6.33
CA LEU A 414 -30.97 35.58 5.95
C LEU A 414 -32.33 35.74 5.28
N ARG A 415 -33.19 36.60 5.85
CA ARG A 415 -34.50 36.91 5.27
C ARG A 415 -34.38 37.65 3.93
N LEU A 416 -33.35 38.47 3.76
CA LEU A 416 -33.04 39.07 2.46
C LEU A 416 -32.61 37.99 1.46
N ALA A 417 -31.78 37.04 1.87
CA ALA A 417 -31.37 35.89 1.06
C ALA A 417 -32.56 34.95 0.72
N GLN A 418 -33.53 34.77 1.64
CA GLN A 418 -34.77 34.02 1.39
C GLN A 418 -35.58 34.58 0.21
N THR A 419 -35.51 35.88 -0.06
CA THR A 419 -36.20 36.46 -1.22
C THR A 419 -35.53 36.13 -2.55
N LEU A 420 -34.30 35.60 -2.53
CA LEU A 420 -33.48 35.35 -3.71
C LEU A 420 -33.46 33.87 -4.14
N ASN A 421 -33.50 32.89 -3.20
CA ASN A 421 -33.49 31.44 -3.52
C ASN A 421 -34.13 30.54 -2.42
N PRO A 422 -35.47 30.48 -2.28
CA PRO A 422 -36.12 29.57 -1.32
C PRO A 422 -36.35 28.16 -1.88
N ILE A 423 -35.99 27.11 -1.10
CA ILE A 423 -36.44 25.72 -1.36
C ILE A 423 -37.88 25.56 -0.85
N THR A 424 -38.13 26.05 0.37
CA THR A 424 -39.44 26.13 1.03
C THR A 424 -39.54 27.44 1.81
N ASP A 425 -40.70 27.73 2.41
CA ASP A 425 -40.95 28.98 3.14
C ASP A 425 -39.95 29.25 4.28
N ASN A 426 -39.25 28.22 4.78
CA ASN A 426 -38.34 28.33 5.93
C ASN A 426 -36.96 27.65 5.76
N ILE A 427 -36.66 27.02 4.61
CA ILE A 427 -35.35 26.43 4.34
C ILE A 427 -34.69 27.17 3.19
N PHE A 428 -33.46 27.63 3.42
CA PHE A 428 -32.63 28.30 2.44
C PHE A 428 -31.34 27.53 2.18
N GLU A 429 -30.85 27.62 0.95
CA GLU A 429 -29.59 27.04 0.53
C GLU A 429 -28.52 28.11 0.42
N THR A 430 -27.33 27.76 0.88
CA THR A 430 -26.10 28.47 0.56
C THR A 430 -25.01 27.44 0.26
N ILE A 431 -23.92 27.86 -0.37
CA ILE A 431 -22.78 27.01 -0.69
C ILE A 431 -21.60 27.56 0.08
N ALA A 432 -20.94 26.70 0.86
CA ALA A 432 -19.60 26.94 1.39
C ALA A 432 -18.60 26.31 0.43
N LEU A 433 -17.53 27.03 0.07
CA LEU A 433 -16.50 26.58 -0.86
C LEU A 433 -15.11 26.74 -0.21
N VAL A 434 -14.23 25.77 -0.37
CA VAL A 434 -12.82 25.85 0.02
C VAL A 434 -11.98 25.44 -1.18
N SER A 435 -10.88 26.15 -1.42
CA SER A 435 -9.97 25.84 -2.52
C SER A 435 -8.52 26.18 -2.16
N ASP A 436 -7.60 25.32 -2.54
CA ASP A 436 -6.14 25.49 -2.58
C ASP A 436 -5.65 26.30 -3.81
N GLY A 437 -6.54 26.54 -4.79
CA GLY A 437 -6.24 27.16 -6.08
C GLY A 437 -6.09 26.18 -7.25
N LEU A 438 -6.07 24.87 -6.99
CA LEU A 438 -5.94 23.77 -7.96
C LEU A 438 -7.19 22.89 -7.97
N ALA A 439 -7.65 22.49 -6.80
CA ALA A 439 -8.88 21.77 -6.54
C ALA A 439 -9.83 22.58 -5.64
N GLN A 440 -11.08 22.13 -5.53
CA GLN A 440 -12.07 22.81 -4.70
C GLN A 440 -13.03 21.80 -4.08
N ASP A 441 -13.37 22.01 -2.81
CA ASP A 441 -14.41 21.30 -2.09
C ASP A 441 -15.55 22.25 -1.74
N SER A 442 -16.78 21.74 -1.78
CA SER A 442 -17.94 22.58 -1.50
C SER A 442 -19.05 21.81 -0.81
N GLN A 443 -19.76 22.50 0.08
CA GLN A 443 -20.93 21.99 0.76
C GLN A 443 -22.13 22.91 0.50
N THR A 444 -23.21 22.34 -0.03
CA THR A 444 -24.53 22.99 0.07
C THR A 444 -25.02 22.91 1.51
N VAL A 445 -25.10 24.04 2.19
CA VAL A 445 -25.62 24.16 3.56
C VAL A 445 -27.09 24.58 3.49
N ARG A 446 -27.99 23.68 3.90
CA ARG A 446 -29.42 23.98 4.02
C ARG A 446 -29.72 24.45 5.42
N ILE A 447 -30.16 25.68 5.53
CA ILE A 447 -30.39 26.31 6.81
C ILE A 447 -31.89 26.50 7.00
N LYS A 448 -32.42 25.99 8.10
CA LYS A 448 -33.83 26.08 8.46
C LYS A 448 -34.03 27.18 9.49
N VAL A 449 -34.97 28.10 9.25
CA VAL A 449 -35.44 29.07 10.23
C VAL A 449 -36.70 28.52 10.91
N GLY A 450 -36.52 28.09 12.15
CA GLY A 450 -37.54 27.45 12.99
C GLY A 450 -38.10 28.36 14.07
N GLY A 451 -39.30 28.03 14.54
CA GLY A 451 -39.89 28.62 15.73
C GLY A 451 -39.31 28.07 17.04
N PRO A 452 -39.57 28.73 18.19
CA PRO A 452 -39.08 28.28 19.51
C PRO A 452 -39.43 26.83 19.87
N GLU A 453 -40.52 26.29 19.33
CA GLU A 453 -40.94 24.91 19.51
C GLU A 453 -39.96 23.88 18.93
N GLU A 454 -39.15 24.26 17.94
CA GLU A 454 -38.18 23.38 17.28
C GLU A 454 -36.85 23.30 18.02
N SER A 455 -36.60 24.18 18.99
CA SER A 455 -35.38 24.18 19.82
C SER A 455 -35.26 22.92 20.70
N ILE A 456 -36.36 22.21 20.91
CA ILE A 456 -36.44 20.97 21.70
C ILE A 456 -35.61 19.85 21.04
N CYS A 457 -35.43 19.89 19.72
CA CYS A 457 -34.64 18.92 18.96
C CYS A 457 -33.12 19.16 19.01
N CYS A 458 -32.68 20.30 19.56
CA CYS A 458 -31.28 20.77 19.59
C CYS A 458 -30.56 20.57 20.93
N ALA A 459 -31.08 19.77 21.85
CA ALA A 459 -30.52 19.67 23.21
C ALA A 459 -29.22 18.84 23.28
N ALA A 460 -28.10 19.39 22.79
CA ALA A 460 -26.72 19.00 23.11
C ALA A 460 -25.78 20.22 22.98
N ASP A 461 -24.63 20.17 23.66
CA ASP A 461 -23.75 21.28 24.09
C ASP A 461 -23.55 22.45 23.09
N PRO A 462 -23.88 23.71 23.45
CA PRO A 462 -23.69 24.89 22.60
C PRO A 462 -22.22 25.26 22.29
N ASN A 463 -21.23 24.55 22.86
CA ASN A 463 -19.80 24.77 22.58
C ASN A 463 -19.16 23.66 21.73
N ASP A 464 -19.90 22.64 21.31
CA ASP A 464 -19.36 21.51 20.55
C ASP A 464 -20.06 21.39 19.18
N ASN A 465 -19.45 22.01 18.16
CA ASN A 465 -19.94 21.97 16.77
C ASN A 465 -19.94 20.54 16.17
N THR A 466 -19.41 19.53 16.87
CA THR A 466 -19.29 18.15 16.37
C THR A 466 -20.23 17.16 17.04
N LYS A 467 -21.01 17.57 18.07
CA LYS A 467 -21.85 16.66 18.87
C LYS A 467 -23.31 17.10 18.95
N GLY A 468 -23.95 17.23 17.80
CA GLY A 468 -25.40 17.22 17.68
C GLY A 468 -25.90 15.88 17.14
N ASN A 469 -26.09 14.87 18.00
CA ASN A 469 -26.88 13.71 17.58
C ASN A 469 -28.31 14.18 17.37
N ALA A 470 -28.79 14.19 16.12
CA ALA A 470 -30.20 14.37 15.82
C ALA A 470 -30.98 13.31 16.62
N VAL A 471 -31.84 13.77 17.52
CA VAL A 471 -32.83 12.91 18.16
C VAL A 471 -33.67 12.29 17.04
N ASN A 472 -33.82 10.97 17.04
CA ASN A 472 -34.62 10.28 16.04
C ASN A 472 -36.02 10.91 16.01
N PRO A 473 -36.61 11.23 14.84
CA PRO A 473 -37.95 11.84 14.77
C PRO A 473 -39.05 10.98 15.40
N ASN A 474 -38.76 9.71 15.71
CA ASN A 474 -39.64 8.80 16.45
C ASN A 474 -39.38 8.76 17.97
N GLU A 475 -38.51 9.62 18.49
CA GLU A 475 -38.22 9.76 19.91
C GLU A 475 -38.98 10.94 20.52
N ILE A 476 -39.65 10.70 21.65
CA ILE A 476 -40.31 11.76 22.41
C ILE A 476 -39.32 12.26 23.46
N CYS A 477 -38.86 13.51 23.33
CA CYS A 477 -38.07 14.16 24.36
C CYS A 477 -38.99 14.84 25.37
N PHE A 478 -38.79 14.54 26.66
CA PHE A 478 -39.52 15.19 27.75
C PHE A 478 -38.72 16.36 28.29
N VAL A 479 -39.35 17.53 28.37
CA VAL A 479 -38.79 18.70 29.07
C VAL A 479 -39.51 18.86 30.41
N SER A 480 -38.82 18.53 31.50
CA SER A 480 -39.22 18.87 32.86
C SER A 480 -38.48 20.14 33.30
N LYS A 481 -39.13 21.01 34.07
CA LYS A 481 -38.53 22.23 34.67
C LYS A 481 -37.41 21.96 35.69
N ASP A 482 -37.13 20.69 36.02
CA ASP A 482 -36.06 20.22 36.92
C ASP A 482 -35.37 18.97 36.31
N PRO A 483 -34.08 18.71 36.58
CA PRO A 483 -33.13 18.14 35.62
C PRO A 483 -33.30 16.62 35.48
N VAL A 484 -34.12 16.19 34.53
CA VAL A 484 -33.98 14.90 33.86
C VAL A 484 -34.35 15.13 32.41
N GLN A 485 -33.33 15.18 31.55
CA GLN A 485 -33.48 15.17 30.09
C GLN A 485 -33.26 13.72 29.62
N GLY A 486 -34.18 13.23 28.81
CA GLY A 486 -34.07 11.93 28.16
C GLY A 486 -35.04 11.87 26.98
N CYS A 487 -34.54 11.40 25.85
CA CYS A 487 -35.34 11.08 24.67
C CYS A 487 -35.56 9.56 24.67
N PHE A 488 -36.80 9.13 24.48
CA PHE A 488 -37.17 7.72 24.50
C PHE A 488 -37.67 7.29 23.13
N SER A 489 -37.18 6.15 22.63
CA SER A 489 -37.66 5.55 21.40
C SER A 489 -39.07 4.99 21.59
N ASN A 490 -39.91 5.16 20.57
CA ASN A 490 -41.24 4.53 20.48
C ASN A 490 -41.10 3.00 20.40
N THR A 491 -40.79 2.34 21.51
CA THR A 491 -41.00 0.91 21.70
C THR A 491 -42.09 0.71 22.76
N PRO A 492 -43.08 -0.20 22.57
CA PRO A 492 -44.20 -0.35 23.49
C PRO A 492 -43.85 -0.99 24.85
N GLU A 493 -42.58 -1.32 25.12
CA GLU A 493 -42.17 -2.08 26.29
C GLU A 493 -41.13 -1.31 27.11
N ILE A 494 -41.59 -0.63 28.17
CA ILE A 494 -40.71 -0.18 29.26
C ILE A 494 -40.28 -1.44 30.04
N PRO A 495 -38.97 -1.71 30.23
CA PRO A 495 -38.52 -2.85 31.03
C PRO A 495 -39.07 -2.77 32.46
N PRO A 496 -39.56 -3.89 33.04
CA PRO A 496 -40.06 -3.89 34.41
C PRO A 496 -38.90 -3.65 35.38
N GLY A 497 -38.79 -2.42 35.89
CA GLY A 497 -37.73 -2.03 36.83
C GLY A 497 -37.63 -0.54 37.17
N TYR A 498 -38.21 0.35 36.36
CA TYR A 498 -38.22 1.79 36.65
C TYR A 498 -39.46 2.18 37.48
N LEU A 499 -39.27 2.35 38.80
CA LEU A 499 -40.24 2.97 39.69
C LEU A 499 -40.26 4.50 39.43
N LEU A 500 -41.20 4.96 38.61
CA LEU A 500 -41.54 6.38 38.53
C LEU A 500 -42.23 6.81 39.85
N GLN A 501 -41.53 7.59 40.67
CA GLN A 501 -42.15 8.25 41.82
C GLN A 501 -43.16 9.30 41.33
N ASN A 502 -44.39 9.19 41.81
CA ASN A 502 -45.53 10.11 41.69
C ASN A 502 -45.18 11.59 41.37
N LYS A 503 -44.98 11.91 40.09
CA LYS A 503 -45.13 13.25 39.55
C LYS A 503 -46.17 13.20 38.44
N GLN A 504 -47.22 14.01 38.55
CA GLN A 504 -48.20 14.19 37.50
C GLN A 504 -47.54 14.91 36.32
N PHE A 505 -47.46 14.24 35.17
CA PHE A 505 -47.10 14.87 33.91
C PHE A 505 -48.37 15.36 33.22
N THR A 506 -48.36 16.60 32.73
CA THR A 506 -49.44 17.11 31.86
C THR A 506 -49.03 16.88 30.42
N ILE A 507 -49.73 16.00 29.71
CA ILE A 507 -49.53 15.76 28.28
C ILE A 507 -50.37 16.81 27.53
N GLN A 508 -49.73 17.72 26.78
CA GLN A 508 -50.42 18.53 25.79
C GLN A 508 -50.34 17.83 24.44
N CYS A 509 -51.43 17.18 24.03
CA CYS A 509 -51.58 16.68 22.67
C CYS A 509 -51.92 17.89 21.76
N GLY A 510 -51.13 18.10 20.69
CA GLY A 510 -51.41 19.12 19.67
C GLY A 510 -52.81 18.96 19.06
N THR A 511 -53.36 20.05 18.54
CA THR A 511 -54.74 20.13 18.05
C THR A 511 -55.00 19.12 16.94
N GLY A 512 -55.62 17.97 17.26
CA GLY A 512 -56.12 17.04 16.25
C GLY A 512 -56.34 15.57 16.61
N GLY A 513 -55.92 15.07 17.78
CA GLY A 513 -56.05 13.64 18.11
C GLY A 513 -56.47 13.38 19.56
N SER A 514 -57.44 12.50 19.77
CA SER A 514 -57.82 12.04 21.11
C SER A 514 -56.77 11.05 21.64
N CYS A 515 -56.07 11.46 22.70
CA CYS A 515 -55.17 10.58 23.47
C CYS A 515 -56.04 9.74 24.43
N ASN A 516 -56.39 8.51 24.05
CA ASN A 516 -57.04 7.54 24.93
C ASN A 516 -55.96 6.76 25.74
N GLY A 517 -55.86 7.11 27.02
CA GLY A 517 -55.47 6.28 28.18
C GLY A 517 -54.23 5.36 28.12
N VAL A 518 -53.21 5.73 28.91
CA VAL A 518 -52.46 4.81 29.80
C VAL A 518 -52.38 5.46 31.17
#